data_AF-A0A9B0LVE1-F1
#
_entry.id   AF-A0A9B0LVE1-F1
#
_cell.length_a   1.000
_cell.length_b   1.000
_cell.length_c   1.000
_cell.angle_alpha   90.00
_cell.angle_beta   90.00
_cell.angle_gamma   90.00
#
_symmetry.space_group_name_H-M   'P 1'
#
loop_
_entity.id
_entity.type
_entity.pdbx_description
1 polymer ?
#
loop_
_entity_poly.entity_id
_entity_poly.type
_entity_poly.pdbx_seq_one_letter_code
_entity_poly.pdbx_strand_id
1 'polypeptide(L)'
;MSVIALTAAVDQADAALTFQHILRCEIGPSSSSAHQALTNYQIIQPLLELDQNRSKLKLYIGHLTALCHDRDPLILRGLTPPASYNLDDDQAAWENELQKMTQEQLQDELEKGERDNAELQEFANAILQQIADHCPDILEQVVNALEESS
;
A
#
# COMPACT_ATOMS: atom_id res chain seq x y z
N MET A 1 13.24 -36.37 -4.76
CA MET A 1 13.97 -35.99 -3.53
C MET A 1 14.62 -34.65 -3.80
N SER A 2 13.80 -33.60 -3.74
CA SER A 2 13.58 -32.79 -2.53
C SER A 2 14.59 -31.65 -2.48
N VAL A 3 14.43 -30.71 -3.42
CA VAL A 3 14.86 -29.32 -3.25
C VAL A 3 13.94 -28.56 -2.27
N ILE A 4 12.86 -29.20 -1.82
CA ILE A 4 11.90 -28.71 -0.81
C ILE A 4 12.55 -28.57 0.59
N ALA A 5 13.76 -29.09 0.80
CA ALA A 5 14.40 -29.09 2.13
C ALA A 5 15.42 -27.96 2.36
N LEU A 6 15.73 -27.13 1.37
CA LEU A 6 16.48 -25.87 1.59
C LEU A 6 15.55 -24.64 1.70
N THR A 7 14.27 -24.82 1.39
CA THR A 7 13.22 -23.79 1.36
C THR A 7 12.75 -23.38 2.75
N ALA A 8 12.86 -24.24 3.77
CA ALA A 8 12.25 -23.98 5.08
C ALA A 8 12.92 -22.90 5.96
N ALA A 9 14.05 -22.34 5.56
CA ALA A 9 14.73 -21.25 6.29
C ALA A 9 14.95 -19.98 5.44
N VAL A 10 14.54 -19.99 4.16
CA VAL A 10 14.63 -18.85 3.22
C VAL A 10 13.24 -18.28 2.90
N ASP A 11 12.16 -18.94 3.33
CA ASP A 11 10.78 -18.63 2.89
C ASP A 11 10.13 -17.39 3.54
N GLN A 12 10.57 -16.97 4.73
CA GLN A 12 9.83 -15.98 5.51
C GLN A 12 10.12 -14.52 5.10
N ALA A 13 11.40 -14.22 4.85
CA ALA A 13 11.81 -12.91 4.34
C ALA A 13 11.41 -12.74 2.87
N ASP A 14 11.31 -13.85 2.12
CA ASP A 14 10.88 -13.87 0.72
C ASP A 14 9.39 -13.57 0.58
N ALA A 15 8.53 -14.08 1.48
CA ALA A 15 7.12 -13.69 1.51
C ALA A 15 6.94 -12.19 1.75
N ALA A 16 7.61 -11.61 2.77
CA ALA A 16 7.55 -10.17 3.01
C ALA A 16 8.11 -9.33 1.83
N LEU A 17 9.17 -9.81 1.16
CA LEU A 17 9.73 -9.19 -0.05
C LEU A 17 8.80 -9.31 -1.26
N THR A 18 8.16 -10.45 -1.45
CA THR A 18 7.16 -10.69 -2.51
C THR A 18 5.97 -9.77 -2.31
N PHE A 19 5.50 -9.62 -1.08
CA PHE A 19 4.47 -8.65 -0.71
C PHE A 19 4.89 -7.20 -0.97
N GLN A 20 6.10 -6.85 -0.58
CA GLN A 20 6.67 -5.53 -0.85
C GLN A 20 6.78 -5.27 -2.36
N HIS A 21 7.06 -6.30 -3.16
CA HIS A 21 7.13 -6.21 -4.62
C HIS A 21 5.73 -6.07 -5.24
N ILE A 22 4.72 -6.80 -4.74
CA ILE A 22 3.32 -6.67 -5.17
C ILE A 22 2.80 -5.27 -4.85
N LEU A 23 3.00 -4.79 -3.61
CA LEU A 23 2.69 -3.43 -3.20
C LEU A 23 3.43 -2.40 -4.08
N ARG A 24 4.68 -2.66 -4.48
CA ARG A 24 5.42 -1.75 -5.37
C ARG A 24 4.98 -1.79 -6.82
N CYS A 25 4.42 -2.91 -7.31
CA CYS A 25 3.93 -3.06 -8.67
C CYS A 25 2.52 -2.49 -8.88
N GLU A 26 1.62 -2.57 -7.88
CA GLU A 26 0.31 -1.87 -7.94
C GLU A 26 0.44 -0.34 -7.76
N ILE A 27 1.50 0.13 -7.11
CA ILE A 27 1.71 1.56 -6.75
C ILE A 27 2.75 2.25 -7.67
N GLY A 28 3.46 1.50 -8.51
CA GLY A 28 4.50 2.04 -9.39
C GLY A 28 3.91 2.89 -10.52
N PRO A 29 4.55 4.00 -10.92
CA PRO A 29 4.07 4.81 -12.02
C PRO A 29 4.08 3.94 -13.28
N SER A 30 2.89 3.68 -13.84
CA SER A 30 2.76 3.11 -15.18
C SER A 30 3.53 4.02 -16.13
N SER A 31 4.78 3.66 -16.39
CA SER A 31 5.69 4.42 -17.22
C SER A 31 5.24 4.29 -18.67
N SER A 32 4.35 5.19 -19.09
CA SER A 32 4.27 5.64 -20.46
C SER A 32 4.59 7.13 -20.51
N SER A 33 5.88 7.39 -20.74
CA SER A 33 6.38 8.67 -21.18
C SER A 33 5.61 9.14 -22.42
N ALA A 34 4.84 10.21 -22.27
CA ALA A 34 4.48 11.13 -23.34
C ALA A 34 4.11 12.49 -22.73
N HIS A 35 5.12 13.31 -22.51
CA HIS A 35 5.02 14.76 -22.32
C HIS A 35 4.36 15.37 -23.57
N GLN A 36 3.04 15.34 -23.62
CA GLN A 36 2.21 16.00 -24.61
C GLN A 36 1.00 16.53 -23.84
N ALA A 37 0.99 17.85 -23.57
CA ALA A 37 -0.08 18.63 -22.93
C ALA A 37 -1.23 17.79 -22.36
N LEU A 38 -1.02 17.20 -21.18
CA LEU A 38 -2.04 16.43 -20.47
C LEU A 38 -3.17 17.41 -20.13
N THR A 39 -4.36 17.17 -20.68
CA THR A 39 -5.56 17.90 -20.26
C THR A 39 -5.87 17.54 -18.79
N ASN A 40 -6.61 18.39 -18.06
CA ASN A 40 -6.93 18.15 -16.64
C ASN A 40 -7.46 16.72 -16.39
N TYR A 41 -8.29 16.19 -17.29
CA TYR A 41 -8.81 14.82 -17.22
C TYR A 41 -7.72 13.74 -17.15
N GLN A 42 -6.59 13.98 -17.79
CA GLN A 42 -5.50 13.01 -17.89
C GLN A 42 -4.57 13.05 -16.67
N ILE A 43 -4.70 14.04 -15.79
CA ILE A 43 -4.06 14.11 -14.46
C ILE A 43 -5.04 13.66 -13.36
N ILE A 44 -6.34 13.91 -13.53
CA ILE A 44 -7.37 13.46 -12.59
C ILE A 44 -7.42 11.93 -12.53
N GLN A 45 -7.24 11.23 -13.65
CA GLN A 45 -7.24 9.77 -13.65
C GLN A 45 -6.17 9.16 -12.70
N PRO A 46 -4.87 9.47 -12.83
CA PRO A 46 -3.87 8.93 -11.91
C PRO A 46 -4.07 9.38 -10.46
N LEU A 47 -4.63 10.57 -10.22
CA LEU A 47 -5.08 10.95 -8.88
C LEU A 47 -6.11 9.94 -8.35
N LEU A 48 -7.20 9.70 -9.09
CA LEU A 48 -8.25 8.75 -8.68
C LEU A 48 -7.68 7.34 -8.42
N GLU A 49 -6.69 6.92 -9.19
CA GLU A 49 -5.95 5.66 -8.99
C GLU A 49 -5.16 5.69 -7.67
N LEU A 50 -4.46 6.79 -7.35
CA LEU A 50 -3.75 6.96 -6.08
C LEU A 50 -4.69 6.95 -4.87
N ASP A 51 -5.88 7.54 -4.96
CA ASP A 51 -6.86 7.55 -3.87
C ASP A 51 -7.47 6.15 -3.62
N GLN A 52 -7.76 5.41 -4.69
CA GLN A 52 -8.14 3.99 -4.60
C GLN A 52 -7.02 3.16 -3.96
N ASN A 53 -5.78 3.39 -4.38
CA ASN A 53 -4.60 2.74 -3.81
C ASN A 53 -4.43 3.09 -2.32
N ARG A 54 -4.65 4.35 -1.95
CA ARG A 54 -4.64 4.80 -0.54
C ARG A 54 -5.68 4.03 0.28
N SER A 55 -6.89 3.90 -0.24
CA SER A 55 -7.99 3.17 0.40
C SER A 55 -7.66 1.68 0.58
N LYS A 56 -7.10 1.04 -0.46
CA LYS A 56 -6.61 -0.35 -0.39
C LYS A 56 -5.52 -0.50 0.68
N LEU A 57 -4.52 0.39 0.69
CA LEU A 57 -3.44 0.37 1.67
C LEU A 57 -3.96 0.52 3.10
N LYS A 58 -4.88 1.45 3.34
CA LYS A 58 -5.51 1.64 4.64
C LYS A 58 -6.24 0.38 5.11
N LEU A 59 -7.04 -0.25 4.24
CA LEU A 59 -7.71 -1.52 4.54
C LEU A 59 -6.71 -2.62 4.88
N TYR A 60 -5.64 -2.71 4.09
CA TYR A 60 -4.60 -3.71 4.28
C TYR A 60 -3.85 -3.51 5.62
N ILE A 61 -3.42 -2.29 5.91
CA ILE A 61 -2.81 -1.89 7.19
C ILE A 61 -3.75 -2.20 8.35
N GLY A 62 -5.04 -1.86 8.23
CA GLY A 62 -6.07 -2.17 9.22
C GLY A 62 -6.22 -3.67 9.46
N HIS A 63 -6.18 -4.47 8.40
CA HIS A 63 -6.25 -5.93 8.50
C HIS A 63 -5.01 -6.52 9.18
N LEU A 64 -3.81 -6.12 8.74
CA LEU A 64 -2.55 -6.56 9.35
C LEU A 64 -2.49 -6.20 10.83
N THR A 65 -2.85 -4.96 11.18
CA THR A 65 -2.85 -4.51 12.57
C THR A 65 -3.86 -5.28 13.42
N ALA A 66 -5.06 -5.56 12.89
CA ALA A 66 -6.04 -6.39 13.59
C ALA A 66 -5.53 -7.83 13.82
N LEU A 67 -4.91 -8.46 12.81
CA LEU A 67 -4.30 -9.79 12.93
C LEU A 67 -3.17 -9.80 13.96
N CYS A 68 -2.31 -8.78 13.95
CA CYS A 68 -1.29 -8.62 14.98
C CYS A 68 -1.91 -8.54 16.37
N HIS A 69 -2.96 -7.73 16.54
CA HIS A 69 -3.58 -7.49 17.84
C HIS A 69 -4.28 -8.73 18.42
N ASP A 70 -4.85 -9.59 17.57
CA ASP A 70 -5.46 -10.87 17.96
C ASP A 70 -4.41 -11.92 18.40
N ARG A 71 -3.23 -11.89 17.78
CA ARG A 71 -2.15 -12.86 18.04
C ARG A 71 -1.18 -12.40 19.12
N ASP A 72 -0.55 -11.25 18.92
CA ASP A 72 0.34 -10.63 19.90
C ASP A 72 0.36 -9.08 19.72
N PRO A 73 -0.19 -8.31 20.67
CA PRO A 73 -0.25 -6.85 20.56
C PRO A 73 1.12 -6.15 20.68
N LEU A 74 2.17 -6.87 21.10
CA LEU A 74 3.52 -6.32 21.17
C LEU A 74 4.18 -6.24 19.79
N ILE A 75 3.67 -6.93 18.77
CA ILE A 75 4.17 -6.85 17.38
C ILE A 75 4.06 -5.43 16.84
N LEU A 76 3.01 -4.68 17.20
CA LEU A 76 2.83 -3.30 16.73
C LEU A 76 3.53 -2.28 17.64
N ARG A 77 4.23 -2.73 18.68
CA ARG A 77 4.83 -1.83 19.66
C ARG A 77 5.94 -1.01 19.01
N GLY A 78 5.75 0.30 18.96
CA GLY A 78 6.71 1.24 18.38
C GLY A 78 6.36 1.66 16.95
N LEU A 79 5.36 1.02 16.32
CA LEU A 79 4.81 1.48 15.06
C LEU A 79 3.74 2.54 15.33
N THR A 80 3.91 3.71 14.72
CA THR A 80 2.93 4.81 14.80
C THR A 80 2.35 5.05 13.41
N PRO A 81 1.03 5.05 13.24
CA PRO A 81 0.43 5.28 11.93
C PRO A 81 0.78 6.68 11.41
N PRO A 82 1.11 6.83 10.11
CA PRO A 82 1.42 8.12 9.51
C PRO A 82 0.17 9.02 9.48
N ALA A 83 0.38 10.33 9.31
CA ALA A 83 -0.72 11.29 9.24
C ALA A 83 -1.71 10.95 8.11
N SER A 84 -1.20 10.46 6.98
CA SER A 84 -1.96 10.06 5.79
C SER A 84 -2.95 8.91 6.05
N TYR A 85 -2.76 8.14 7.13
CA TYR A 85 -3.69 7.07 7.53
C TYR A 85 -5.01 7.62 8.07
N ASN A 86 -5.00 8.81 8.67
CA ASN A 86 -6.17 9.43 9.30
C ASN A 86 -6.88 10.45 8.40
N LEU A 87 -6.48 10.59 7.14
CA LEU A 87 -7.16 11.47 6.19
C LEU A 87 -8.57 10.96 5.89
N ASP A 88 -9.53 11.88 5.75
CA ASP A 88 -10.91 11.56 5.40
C ASP A 88 -10.98 10.84 4.04
N ASP A 89 -11.81 9.79 3.96
CA ASP A 89 -12.02 8.98 2.75
C ASP A 89 -13.24 9.45 1.93
N ASP A 90 -13.55 10.75 2.00
CA ASP A 90 -14.67 11.35 1.27
C ASP A 90 -14.30 11.59 -0.21
N GLN A 91 -14.14 10.47 -0.92
CA GLN A 91 -13.72 10.41 -2.32
C GLN A 91 -14.61 11.27 -3.23
N ALA A 92 -15.93 11.28 -2.97
CA ALA A 92 -16.88 12.06 -3.75
C ALA A 92 -16.65 13.57 -3.62
N ALA A 93 -16.34 14.05 -2.41
CA ALA A 93 -16.02 15.45 -2.18
C ALA A 93 -14.69 15.83 -2.84
N TRP A 94 -13.68 14.96 -2.73
CA TRP A 94 -12.37 15.17 -3.34
C TRP A 94 -12.42 15.18 -4.87
N GLU A 95 -13.10 14.23 -5.51
CA GLU A 95 -13.26 14.17 -6.97
C GLU A 95 -13.93 15.44 -7.53
N ASN A 96 -14.95 15.96 -6.82
CA ASN A 96 -15.61 17.20 -7.21
C ASN A 96 -14.67 18.42 -7.15
N GLU A 97 -13.73 18.47 -6.20
CA GLU A 97 -12.74 19.53 -6.15
C GLU A 97 -11.65 19.38 -7.21
N LEU A 98 -11.21 18.16 -7.51
CA LEU A 98 -10.26 17.91 -8.60
C LEU A 98 -10.77 18.48 -9.94
N GLN A 99 -12.06 18.34 -10.23
CA GLN A 99 -12.67 18.90 -11.45
C GLN A 99 -12.61 20.44 -11.51
N LYS A 100 -12.47 21.13 -10.36
CA LYS A 100 -12.43 22.60 -10.25
C LYS A 100 -11.01 23.14 -10.13
N MET A 101 -10.02 22.29 -9.85
CA MET A 101 -8.63 22.68 -9.69
C MET A 101 -7.97 23.03 -11.03
N THR A 102 -6.92 23.83 -10.96
CA THR A 102 -6.07 24.16 -12.11
C THR A 102 -5.03 23.06 -12.32
N GLN A 103 -4.44 23.00 -13.52
CA GLN A 103 -3.43 21.99 -13.85
C GLN A 103 -2.23 21.98 -12.90
N GLU A 104 -1.79 23.14 -12.40
CA GLU A 104 -0.72 23.25 -11.40
C GLU A 104 -1.14 22.66 -10.05
N GLN A 105 -2.36 22.92 -9.59
CA GLN A 105 -2.87 22.35 -8.34
C GLN A 105 -3.08 20.84 -8.44
N LEU A 106 -3.56 20.34 -9.58
CA LEU A 106 -3.68 18.91 -9.84
C LEU A 106 -2.33 18.19 -9.79
N GLN A 107 -1.25 18.84 -10.28
CA GLN A 107 0.10 18.28 -10.19
C GLN A 107 0.61 18.27 -8.74
N ASP A 108 0.37 19.33 -7.97
CA ASP A 108 0.77 19.40 -6.56
C ASP A 108 0.04 18.32 -5.72
N GLU A 109 -1.27 18.15 -5.96
CA GLU A 109 -2.06 17.08 -5.33
C GLU A 109 -1.59 15.68 -5.78
N LEU A 110 -1.12 15.54 -7.03
CA LEU A 110 -0.58 14.25 -7.51
C LEU A 110 0.69 13.91 -6.75
N GLU A 111 1.64 14.85 -6.68
CA GLU A 111 2.90 14.67 -5.96
C GLU A 111 2.69 14.40 -4.47
N LYS A 112 1.70 15.07 -3.87
CA LYS A 112 1.29 14.84 -2.49
C LYS A 112 0.65 13.47 -2.31
N GLY A 113 -0.25 13.07 -3.21
CA GLY A 113 -0.90 11.76 -3.18
C GLY A 113 0.08 10.59 -3.35
N GLU A 114 1.11 10.75 -4.18
CA GLU A 114 2.21 9.81 -4.32
C GLU A 114 3.03 9.69 -3.02
N ARG A 115 3.35 10.83 -2.39
CA ARG A 115 4.06 10.86 -1.11
C ARG A 115 3.24 10.19 0.00
N ASP A 116 1.96 10.52 0.12
CA ASP A 116 1.04 9.93 1.10
C ASP A 116 0.91 8.42 0.89
N ASN A 117 0.83 7.95 -0.37
CA ASN A 117 0.84 6.52 -0.68
C ASN A 117 2.15 5.86 -0.26
N ALA A 118 3.29 6.49 -0.57
CA ALA A 118 4.60 5.98 -0.19
C ALA A 118 4.73 5.84 1.33
N GLU A 119 4.32 6.86 2.11
CA GLU A 119 4.34 6.80 3.57
C GLU A 119 3.46 5.67 4.13
N LEU A 120 2.27 5.47 3.57
CA LEU A 120 1.39 4.36 3.94
C LEU A 120 1.98 3.00 3.58
N GLN A 121 2.60 2.90 2.40
CA GLN A 121 3.26 1.67 1.97
C GLN A 121 4.47 1.35 2.84
N GLU A 122 5.28 2.34 3.21
CA GLU A 122 6.39 2.18 4.17
C GLU A 122 5.88 1.71 5.53
N PHE A 123 4.75 2.24 5.99
CA PHE A 123 4.13 1.78 7.24
C PHE A 123 3.64 0.33 7.14
N ALA A 124 2.96 -0.04 6.05
CA ALA A 124 2.54 -1.41 5.79
C ALA A 124 3.75 -2.36 5.75
N ASN A 125 4.84 -1.95 5.09
CA ASN A 125 6.09 -2.69 5.05
C ASN A 125 6.70 -2.87 6.45
N ALA A 126 6.71 -1.81 7.27
CA ALA A 126 7.22 -1.89 8.64
C ALA A 126 6.39 -2.85 9.51
N ILE A 127 5.06 -2.88 9.34
CA ILE A 127 4.18 -3.87 9.98
C ILE A 127 4.55 -5.27 9.51
N LEU A 128 4.69 -5.50 8.21
CA LEU A 128 5.06 -6.80 7.67
C LEU A 128 6.41 -7.29 8.20
N GLN A 129 7.39 -6.39 8.36
CA GLN A 129 8.68 -6.73 8.97
C GLN A 129 8.53 -7.11 10.45
N GLN A 130 7.74 -6.37 11.23
CA GLN A 130 7.46 -6.74 12.62
C GLN A 130 6.75 -8.09 12.70
N ILE A 131 5.79 -8.36 11.80
CA ILE A 131 5.12 -9.66 11.73
C ILE A 131 6.14 -10.75 11.38
N ALA A 132 7.02 -10.53 10.40
CA ALA A 132 8.03 -11.51 10.02
C ALA A 132 8.99 -11.86 11.17
N ASP A 133 9.35 -10.87 12.02
CA ASP A 133 10.28 -11.05 13.13
C ASP A 133 9.61 -11.71 14.36
N HIS A 134 8.35 -11.37 14.64
CA HIS A 134 7.65 -11.78 15.85
C HIS A 134 6.62 -12.91 15.67
N CYS A 135 5.86 -12.91 14.57
CA CYS A 135 4.76 -13.85 14.32
C CYS A 135 4.59 -14.15 12.81
N PRO A 136 5.56 -14.88 12.22
CA PRO A 136 5.56 -15.20 10.79
C PRO A 136 4.32 -15.96 10.29
N ASP A 137 3.65 -16.70 11.18
CA ASP A 137 2.45 -17.49 10.91
C ASP A 137 1.28 -16.65 10.34
N ILE A 138 1.25 -15.35 10.67
CA ILE A 138 0.25 -14.40 10.15
C ILE A 138 0.49 -14.12 8.66
N LEU A 139 1.75 -14.10 8.20
CA LEU A 139 2.07 -13.83 6.79
C LEU A 139 1.47 -14.90 5.88
N GLU A 140 1.48 -16.17 6.29
CA GLU A 140 0.91 -17.28 5.52
C GLU A 140 -0.61 -17.11 5.31
N GLN A 141 -1.33 -16.62 6.31
CA GLN A 141 -2.77 -16.34 6.19
C GLN A 141 -3.04 -15.19 5.21
N VAL A 142 -2.19 -14.16 5.21
CA VAL A 142 -2.31 -13.02 4.31
C VAL A 142 -1.97 -13.40 2.87
N VAL A 143 -0.96 -14.25 2.66
CA VAL A 143 -0.60 -14.83 1.35
C VAL A 143 -1.80 -15.58 0.76
N ASN A 144 -2.39 -16.51 1.51
CA ASN A 144 -3.54 -17.31 1.06
C ASN A 144 -4.75 -16.44 0.70
N ALA A 145 -5.07 -15.42 1.50
CA ALA A 145 -6.21 -14.53 1.25
C ALA A 145 -6.06 -13.69 -0.03
N LEU A 146 -4.82 -13.35 -0.41
CA LEU A 146 -4.52 -12.60 -1.63
C LEU A 146 -4.41 -13.48 -2.87
N GLU A 147 -3.90 -14.71 -2.76
CA GLU A 147 -3.92 -15.68 -3.86
C GLU A 147 -5.36 -16.11 -4.24
N GLU A 148 -6.29 -16.16 -3.26
CA GLU A 148 -7.71 -16.42 -3.54
C GLU A 148 -8.48 -15.21 -4.10
N SER A 149 -7.95 -13.98 -3.99
CA SER A 149 -8.61 -12.76 -4.48
C SER A 149 -8.17 -12.34 -5.89
N SER A 150 -7.43 -13.19 -6.60
CA SER A 150 -6.94 -12.95 -7.98
C SER A 150 -7.69 -13.71 -9.06
#